data_AF-A0A0N7KBA6-F1
#
_entry.id   AF-A0A0N7KBA6-F1
#
_cell.length_a   1.000
_cell.length_b   1.000
_cell.length_c   1.000
_cell.angle_alpha   90.00
_cell.angle_beta   90.00
_cell.angle_gamma   90.00
#
_symmetry.space_group_name_H-M   'P 1'
#
loop_
_entity.id
_entity.type
_entity.pdbx_description
1 polymer ?
#
loop_
_entity_poly.entity_id
_entity_poly.type
_entity_poly.pdbx_seq_one_letter_code
_entity_poly.pdbx_strand_id
1 'polypeptide(L)'
;MLKKIKNYDYVHTTDFDFKALCKLLSQENYDLAVEKIKALAKEIQVKNLALDKSSYTRNVIIHNNDCWLGLLHWDKGATTRIHGHPEQAFLYVVEGELRCKNFDKNPLTELKSKGLSGGEYLYSKGVKGKLDNCIHQINAKQKSISLHYYSDNPIKGEVFDI
;
A
#
# COMPACT_ATOMS: atom_id res chain seq x y z
N MET A 1 1.98 18.08 14.63
CA MET A 1 2.97 16.97 14.59
C MET A 1 2.29 15.77 13.95
N LEU A 2 2.86 15.21 12.88
CA LEU A 2 2.31 14.01 12.24
C LEU A 2 2.60 12.77 13.08
N LYS A 3 1.61 11.88 13.20
CA LYS A 3 1.76 10.63 13.96
C LYS A 3 2.77 9.72 13.25
N LYS A 4 3.73 9.17 13.99
CA LYS A 4 4.63 8.14 13.47
C LYS A 4 3.85 6.89 13.10
N ILE A 5 4.03 6.41 11.88
CA ILE A 5 3.37 5.19 11.40
C ILE A 5 3.97 3.98 12.13
N LYS A 6 3.10 3.10 12.61
CA LYS A 6 3.47 1.90 13.38
C LYS A 6 3.52 0.68 12.47
N ASN A 7 4.58 -0.11 12.61
CA ASN A 7 4.74 -1.39 11.93
C ASN A 7 4.53 -2.53 12.92
N TYR A 8 3.87 -3.58 12.45
CA TYR A 8 3.62 -4.82 13.17
C TYR A 8 3.95 -5.99 12.25
N ASP A 9 4.43 -7.10 12.78
CA ASP A 9 4.60 -8.32 11.99
C ASP A 9 3.23 -8.98 11.78
N TYR A 10 2.91 -9.29 10.52
CA TYR A 10 1.69 -10.00 10.19
C TYR A 10 1.88 -11.50 10.38
N VAL A 11 1.08 -12.10 11.25
CA VAL A 11 1.01 -13.56 11.41
C VAL A 11 -0.17 -14.08 10.62
N HIS A 12 0.12 -14.81 9.55
CA HIS A 12 -0.90 -15.52 8.79
C HIS A 12 -1.06 -16.95 9.31
N THR A 13 -2.29 -17.47 9.29
CA THR A 13 -2.62 -18.77 9.90
C THR A 13 -2.82 -19.89 8.88
N THR A 14 -2.59 -19.62 7.60
CA THR A 14 -2.65 -20.59 6.50
C THR A 14 -1.33 -20.59 5.73
N ASP A 15 -1.14 -21.59 4.86
CA ASP A 15 0.06 -21.76 4.03
C ASP A 15 0.04 -20.88 2.76
N PHE A 16 -0.53 -19.67 2.85
CA PHE A 16 -0.56 -18.75 1.70
C PHE A 16 0.86 -18.41 1.21
N ASP A 17 1.14 -18.67 -0.06
CA ASP A 17 2.45 -18.42 -0.66
C ASP A 17 2.65 -16.94 -1.02
N PHE A 18 3.06 -16.16 -0.01
CA PHE A 18 3.40 -14.75 -0.20
C PHE A 18 4.62 -14.53 -1.12
N LYS A 19 5.54 -15.48 -1.22
CA LYS A 19 6.70 -15.37 -2.11
C LYS A 19 6.27 -15.48 -3.57
N ALA A 20 5.37 -16.40 -3.89
CA ALA A 20 4.77 -16.49 -5.22
C ALA A 20 3.97 -15.23 -5.58
N LEU A 21 3.25 -14.64 -4.61
CA LEU A 21 2.56 -13.36 -4.83
C LEU A 21 3.56 -12.24 -5.15
N CYS A 22 4.62 -12.06 -4.35
CA CYS A 22 5.66 -11.08 -4.63
C CYS A 22 6.31 -11.29 -5.99
N LYS A 23 6.57 -12.55 -6.38
CA LYS A 23 7.12 -12.87 -7.70
C LYS A 23 6.20 -12.38 -8.82
N LEU A 24 4.90 -12.67 -8.75
CA LEU A 24 3.94 -12.20 -9.75
C LEU A 24 3.91 -10.67 -9.84
N LEU A 25 3.88 -9.98 -8.69
CA LEU A 25 3.89 -8.52 -8.62
C LEU A 25 5.17 -7.93 -9.20
N SER A 26 6.34 -8.51 -8.90
CA SER A 26 7.63 -8.08 -9.44
C SER A 26 7.75 -8.22 -10.96
N GLN A 27 7.04 -9.21 -11.51
CA GLN A 27 6.98 -9.52 -12.94
C GLN A 27 5.81 -8.82 -13.66
N GLU A 28 5.10 -7.92 -12.96
CA GLU A 28 3.96 -7.17 -13.51
C GLU A 28 2.79 -8.07 -13.98
N ASN A 29 2.72 -9.30 -13.46
CA ASN A 29 1.63 -10.24 -13.71
C ASN A 29 0.42 -9.93 -12.82
N TYR A 30 -0.13 -8.71 -12.94
CA TYR A 30 -1.12 -8.18 -12.01
C TYR A 30 -2.44 -8.95 -12.01
N ASP A 31 -2.90 -9.47 -13.14
CA ASP A 31 -4.16 -10.24 -13.19
C ASP A 31 -4.08 -11.51 -12.33
N LEU A 32 -2.99 -12.27 -12.47
CA LEU A 32 -2.75 -13.46 -11.64
C LEU A 32 -2.49 -13.09 -10.17
N ALA A 33 -1.80 -11.98 -9.92
CA ALA A 33 -1.58 -11.49 -8.57
C ALA A 33 -2.92 -11.13 -7.89
N VAL A 34 -3.82 -10.46 -8.60
CA VAL A 34 -5.15 -10.07 -8.12
C VAL A 34 -5.99 -11.31 -7.80
N GLU A 35 -5.98 -12.35 -8.63
CA GLU A 35 -6.68 -13.60 -8.30
C GLU A 35 -6.16 -14.24 -7.01
N LYS A 36 -4.84 -14.23 -6.78
CA LYS A 36 -4.27 -14.68 -5.51
C LYS A 36 -4.67 -13.78 -4.33
N ILE A 37 -4.68 -12.47 -4.53
CA ILE A 37 -5.08 -11.51 -3.48
C ILE A 37 -6.57 -11.69 -3.13
N LYS A 38 -7.44 -11.99 -4.11
CA LYS A 38 -8.85 -12.31 -3.85
C LYS A 38 -9.02 -13.56 -3.00
N ALA A 39 -8.19 -14.58 -3.19
CA ALA A 39 -8.17 -15.76 -2.31
C ALA A 39 -7.72 -15.37 -0.90
N LEU A 40 -6.58 -14.67 -0.77
CA LEU A 40 -6.07 -14.16 0.50
C LEU A 40 -7.10 -13.30 1.25
N ALA A 41 -7.84 -12.44 0.54
CA ALA A 41 -8.83 -11.54 1.13
C ALA A 41 -9.92 -12.27 1.93
N LYS A 42 -10.24 -13.51 1.54
CA LYS A 42 -11.21 -14.36 2.25
C LYS A 42 -10.65 -14.94 3.55
N GLU A 43 -9.32 -14.98 3.68
CA GLU A 43 -8.60 -15.57 4.82
C GLU A 43 -8.13 -14.50 5.82
N ILE A 44 -8.12 -13.22 5.43
CA ILE A 44 -7.72 -12.12 6.31
C ILE A 44 -8.72 -11.98 7.47
N GLN A 45 -8.23 -12.23 8.68
CA GLN A 45 -8.98 -11.97 9.90
C GLN A 45 -8.64 -10.56 10.42
N VAL A 46 -9.54 -9.60 10.19
CA VAL A 46 -9.35 -8.18 10.57
C VAL A 46 -8.96 -7.99 12.04
N LYS A 47 -9.52 -8.81 12.94
CA LYS A 47 -9.19 -8.80 14.39
C LYS A 47 -7.70 -9.05 14.70
N ASN A 48 -6.96 -9.66 13.78
CA ASN A 48 -5.53 -9.94 13.91
C ASN A 48 -4.66 -8.82 13.32
N LEU A 49 -5.25 -7.79 12.71
CA LEU A 49 -4.53 -6.63 12.19
C LEU A 49 -4.52 -5.52 13.24
N ALA A 50 -3.32 -5.06 13.61
CA ALA A 50 -3.20 -3.91 14.50
C ALA A 50 -3.83 -2.68 13.85
N LEU A 51 -4.48 -1.83 14.66
CA LEU A 51 -5.07 -0.55 14.23
C LEU A 51 -4.56 0.56 15.14
N ASP A 52 -4.33 1.75 14.59
CA ASP A 52 -4.02 2.95 15.37
C ASP A 52 -5.09 4.02 15.13
N LYS A 53 -5.71 4.48 16.22
CA LYS A 53 -6.80 5.47 16.14
C LYS A 53 -6.34 6.74 15.43
N SER A 54 -7.18 7.22 14.51
CA SER A 54 -6.95 8.41 13.68
C SER A 54 -5.71 8.33 12.79
N SER A 55 -5.22 7.12 12.49
CA SER A 55 -4.08 6.89 11.61
C SER A 55 -4.21 5.55 10.89
N TYR A 56 -3.13 5.07 10.31
CA TYR A 56 -3.04 3.74 9.74
C TYR A 56 -1.80 3.02 10.27
N THR A 57 -1.85 1.70 10.29
CA THR A 57 -0.73 0.82 10.65
C THR A 57 -0.27 0.06 9.42
N ARG A 58 0.96 -0.48 9.47
CA ARG A 58 1.47 -1.42 8.48
C ARG A 58 1.68 -2.77 9.16
N ASN A 59 0.96 -3.79 8.71
CA ASN A 59 1.14 -5.17 9.13
C ASN A 59 2.02 -5.83 8.07
N VAL A 60 3.32 -5.90 8.35
CA VAL A 60 4.39 -6.31 7.43
C VAL A 60 4.36 -7.82 7.25
N ILE A 61 4.33 -8.27 5.99
CA ILE A 61 4.32 -9.68 5.61
C ILE A 61 5.70 -10.11 5.13
N ILE A 62 6.29 -9.34 4.20
CA ILE A 62 7.65 -9.55 3.70
C ILE A 62 8.38 -8.21 3.75
N HIS A 63 9.60 -8.22 4.25
CA HIS A 63 10.53 -7.10 4.14
C HIS A 63 11.94 -7.68 4.00
N ASN A 64 12.48 -7.59 2.79
CA ASN A 64 13.83 -8.06 2.46
C ASN A 64 14.45 -7.17 1.38
N ASN A 65 15.56 -7.62 0.78
CA ASN A 65 16.27 -6.85 -0.25
C ASN A 65 15.55 -6.80 -1.60
N ASP A 66 14.58 -7.67 -1.84
CA ASP A 66 13.89 -7.80 -3.12
C ASP A 66 12.56 -7.06 -3.13
N CYS A 67 11.86 -7.02 -2.00
CA CYS A 67 10.57 -6.35 -1.90
C CYS A 67 10.13 -6.04 -0.46
N TRP A 68 9.06 -5.24 -0.41
CA TRP A 68 8.22 -5.04 0.76
C TRP A 68 6.78 -5.41 0.42
N LEU A 69 6.14 -6.19 1.28
CA LEU A 69 4.73 -6.57 1.19
C LEU A 69 4.07 -6.38 2.56
N GLY A 70 2.89 -5.78 2.60
CA GLY A 70 2.16 -5.62 3.84
C GLY A 70 0.69 -5.23 3.68
N LEU A 71 -0.08 -5.48 4.74
CA LEU A 71 -1.46 -5.04 4.88
C LEU A 71 -1.52 -3.75 5.69
N LEU A 72 -2.09 -2.70 5.11
CA LEU A 72 -2.35 -1.46 5.82
C LEU A 72 -3.76 -1.50 6.38
N HIS A 73 -3.89 -1.23 7.68
CA HIS A 73 -5.17 -1.11 8.36
C HIS A 73 -5.41 0.36 8.68
N TRP A 74 -6.40 0.93 8.00
CA TRP A 74 -6.69 2.35 8.01
C TRP A 74 -7.82 2.63 8.98
N ASP A 75 -7.62 3.56 9.91
CA ASP A 75 -8.75 4.10 10.66
C ASP A 75 -9.49 5.16 9.84
N LYS A 76 -10.72 5.46 10.23
CA LYS A 76 -11.51 6.52 9.62
C LYS A 76 -10.77 7.86 9.71
N GLY A 77 -10.61 8.54 8.57
CA GLY A 77 -9.94 9.82 8.44
C GLY A 77 -8.42 9.73 8.31
N ALA A 78 -7.83 8.52 8.36
CA ALA A 78 -6.40 8.33 8.18
C ALA A 78 -5.95 8.89 6.82
N THR A 79 -4.86 9.65 6.82
CA THR A 79 -4.33 10.29 5.62
C THR A 79 -2.81 10.19 5.61
N THR A 80 -2.22 9.84 4.47
CA THR A 80 -0.77 9.83 4.30
C THR A 80 -0.22 11.24 4.06
N ARG A 81 1.09 11.37 4.13
CA ARG A 81 1.79 12.50 3.50
C ARG A 81 1.69 12.44 1.99
N ILE A 82 2.04 13.53 1.31
CA ILE A 82 2.31 13.49 -0.13
C ILE A 82 3.71 12.90 -0.31
N HIS A 83 3.78 11.70 -0.86
CA HIS A 83 5.02 10.93 -0.92
C HIS A 83 5.12 10.11 -2.21
N GLY A 84 6.35 9.82 -2.62
CA GLY A 84 6.69 8.90 -3.69
C GLY A 84 7.12 7.53 -3.18
N HIS A 85 7.51 6.66 -4.10
CA HIS A 85 7.87 5.26 -3.86
C HIS A 85 9.09 4.84 -4.69
N PRO A 86 9.68 3.68 -4.38
CA PRO A 86 10.64 2.99 -5.26
C PRO A 86 10.05 2.62 -6.63
N GLU A 87 10.88 1.96 -7.45
CA GLU A 87 10.61 1.62 -8.85
C GLU A 87 9.23 1.01 -9.09
N GLN A 88 8.81 0.01 -8.32
CA GLN A 88 7.46 -0.57 -8.45
C GLN A 88 6.65 -0.29 -7.19
N ALA A 89 5.40 0.12 -7.40
CA ALA A 89 4.39 0.28 -6.37
C ALA A 89 3.09 -0.37 -6.83
N PHE A 90 2.46 -1.14 -5.94
CA PHE A 90 1.17 -1.76 -6.16
C PHE A 90 0.31 -1.63 -4.89
N LEU A 91 -0.97 -1.33 -5.07
CA LEU A 91 -1.96 -1.21 -4.02
C LEU A 91 -3.24 -1.93 -4.46
N TYR A 92 -3.79 -2.78 -3.60
CA TYR A 92 -5.09 -3.41 -3.76
C TYR A 92 -5.96 -3.13 -2.54
N VAL A 93 -7.21 -2.68 -2.74
CA VAL A 93 -8.16 -2.48 -1.63
C VAL A 93 -8.81 -3.82 -1.30
N VAL A 94 -8.52 -4.35 -0.12
CA VAL A 94 -9.10 -5.60 0.39
C VAL A 94 -10.53 -5.36 0.84
N GLU A 95 -10.74 -4.33 1.66
CA GLU A 95 -12.03 -3.96 2.23
C GLU A 95 -12.08 -2.45 2.45
N GLY A 96 -13.26 -1.85 2.32
CA GLY A 96 -13.48 -0.42 2.55
C GLY A 96 -13.18 0.42 1.31
N GLU A 97 -12.81 1.67 1.54
CA GLU A 97 -12.65 2.68 0.49
C GLU A 97 -11.47 3.62 0.76
N LEU A 98 -10.65 3.82 -0.27
CA LEU A 98 -9.51 4.73 -0.27
C LEU A 98 -9.68 5.80 -1.35
N ARG A 99 -9.33 7.04 -1.02
CA ARG A 99 -9.20 8.13 -2.00
C ARG A 99 -7.72 8.38 -2.24
N CYS A 100 -7.27 8.20 -3.47
CA CYS A 100 -5.90 8.43 -3.90
C CYS A 100 -5.84 9.73 -4.71
N LYS A 101 -5.08 10.71 -4.24
CA LYS A 101 -4.74 11.94 -4.96
C LYS A 101 -3.34 11.82 -5.54
N ASN A 102 -3.17 12.08 -6.83
CA ASN A 102 -1.86 12.08 -7.49
C ASN A 102 -1.38 13.52 -7.68
N PHE A 103 -0.07 13.71 -7.62
CA PHE A 103 0.57 15.01 -7.71
C PHE A 103 1.70 15.01 -8.75
N ASP A 104 1.93 16.16 -9.37
CA ASP A 104 3.23 16.47 -9.96
C ASP A 104 4.10 17.14 -8.89
N LYS A 105 5.43 17.05 -9.00
CA LYS A 105 6.36 17.58 -7.99
C LYS A 105 6.88 18.99 -8.29
N ASN A 106 6.75 19.51 -9.51
CA ASN A 106 7.40 20.75 -9.93
C ASN A 106 6.48 21.67 -10.79
N PRO A 107 5.65 22.53 -10.18
CA PRO A 107 5.41 22.68 -8.75
C PRO A 107 4.54 21.57 -8.17
N LEU A 108 4.55 21.39 -6.84
CA LEU A 108 3.71 20.40 -6.17
C LEU A 108 2.22 20.69 -6.42
N THR A 109 1.61 19.97 -7.35
CA THR A 109 0.25 20.26 -7.85
C THR A 109 -0.59 19.00 -7.89
N GLU A 110 -1.80 19.04 -7.32
CA GLU A 110 -2.76 17.94 -7.45
C GLU A 110 -3.17 17.80 -8.93
N LEU A 111 -2.93 16.64 -9.52
CA LEU A 111 -3.27 16.33 -10.90
C LEU A 111 -4.67 15.74 -11.01
N LYS A 112 -4.94 14.71 -10.20
CA LYS A 112 -6.21 13.97 -10.23
C LYS A 112 -6.45 13.23 -8.93
N SER A 113 -7.72 12.97 -8.65
CA SER A 113 -8.15 12.14 -7.53
C SER A 113 -8.99 10.97 -8.03
N LYS A 114 -8.73 9.77 -7.50
CA LYS A 114 -9.47 8.55 -7.79
C LYS A 114 -9.93 7.90 -6.48
N GLY A 115 -11.20 7.49 -6.42
CA GLY A 115 -11.69 6.58 -5.39
C GLY A 115 -11.40 5.13 -5.76
N LEU A 116 -11.05 4.31 -4.78
CA LEU A 116 -10.87 2.87 -4.89
C LEU A 116 -11.72 2.19 -3.82
N SER A 117 -12.50 1.22 -4.23
CA SER A 117 -13.32 0.36 -3.37
C SER A 117 -12.75 -1.06 -3.33
N GLY A 118 -13.26 -1.89 -2.40
CA GLY A 118 -12.87 -3.30 -2.29
C GLY A 118 -12.84 -4.04 -3.62
N GLY A 119 -11.72 -4.69 -3.93
CA GLY A 119 -11.47 -5.36 -5.20
C GLY A 119 -10.70 -4.54 -6.23
N GLU A 120 -10.63 -3.23 -6.08
CA GLU A 120 -9.92 -2.35 -7.00
C GLU A 120 -8.44 -2.18 -6.62
N TYR A 121 -7.61 -1.90 -7.62
CA TYR A 121 -6.18 -1.77 -7.45
C TYR A 121 -5.57 -0.68 -8.32
N LEU A 122 -4.35 -0.28 -7.96
CA LEU A 122 -3.48 0.61 -8.71
C LEU A 122 -2.07 0.03 -8.74
N TYR A 123 -1.34 0.32 -9.80
CA TYR A 123 0.09 0.06 -9.90
C TYR A 123 0.79 1.22 -10.59
N SER A 124 2.08 1.34 -10.34
CA SER A 124 2.94 2.32 -10.99
C SER A 124 4.36 1.79 -11.11
N LYS A 125 4.99 2.06 -12.25
CA LYS A 125 6.39 1.78 -12.51
C LYS A 125 7.13 3.08 -12.78
N GLY A 126 8.07 3.39 -11.89
CA GLY A 126 8.96 4.54 -11.96
C GLY A 126 10.33 4.18 -12.51
N VAL A 127 11.29 5.07 -12.28
CA VAL A 127 12.67 4.88 -12.71
C VAL A 127 13.47 4.20 -11.61
N LYS A 128 14.24 3.16 -11.96
CA LYS A 128 15.11 2.44 -11.02
C LYS A 128 16.05 3.41 -10.28
N GLY A 129 16.12 3.27 -8.96
CA GLY A 129 16.96 4.12 -8.10
C GLY A 129 16.39 5.51 -7.82
N LYS A 130 15.23 5.87 -8.39
CA LYS A 130 14.46 7.04 -7.98
C LYS A 130 13.44 6.65 -6.91
N LEU A 131 13.07 7.64 -6.08
CA LEU A 131 12.20 7.47 -4.90
C LEU A 131 10.95 8.35 -4.99
N ASP A 132 10.63 8.79 -6.20
CA ASP A 132 9.57 9.73 -6.57
C ASP A 132 8.48 9.08 -7.46
N ASN A 133 8.45 7.75 -7.55
CA ASN A 133 7.40 7.04 -8.30
C ASN A 133 6.04 7.24 -7.60
N CYS A 134 4.96 7.40 -8.37
CA CYS A 134 3.59 7.46 -7.84
C CYS A 134 3.43 8.48 -6.70
N ILE A 135 3.76 9.76 -6.97
CA ILE A 135 3.63 10.83 -5.98
C ILE A 135 2.15 11.02 -5.62
N HIS A 136 1.78 10.58 -4.42
CA HIS A 136 0.38 10.51 -4.04
C HIS A 136 0.11 10.78 -2.55
N GLN A 137 -1.16 11.04 -2.26
CA GLN A 137 -1.73 11.03 -0.92
C GLN A 137 -2.93 10.10 -0.89
N ILE A 138 -2.96 9.19 0.08
CA ILE A 138 -4.06 8.27 0.30
C ILE A 138 -4.83 8.72 1.54
N ASN A 139 -6.15 8.77 1.43
CA ASN A 139 -7.06 9.07 2.52
C ASN A 139 -8.12 7.96 2.64
N ALA A 140 -8.40 7.53 3.87
CA ALA A 140 -9.48 6.58 4.17
C ALA A 140 -10.68 7.32 4.77
N LYS A 141 -11.84 7.30 4.09
CA LYS A 141 -13.08 7.93 4.60
C LYS A 141 -13.80 7.08 5.64
N GLN A 142 -13.46 5.81 5.69
CA GLN A 142 -13.94 4.80 6.63
C GLN A 142 -12.81 3.84 6.98
N LYS A 143 -13.04 2.95 7.95
CA LYS A 143 -12.08 1.87 8.19
C LYS A 143 -11.91 1.04 6.92
N SER A 144 -10.66 0.80 6.56
CA SER A 144 -10.33 0.13 5.30
C SER A 144 -9.10 -0.75 5.50
N ILE A 145 -8.93 -1.72 4.61
CA ILE A 145 -7.77 -2.59 4.54
C ILE A 145 -7.27 -2.58 3.11
N SER A 146 -5.97 -2.41 2.94
CA SER A 146 -5.34 -2.55 1.63
C SER A 146 -4.06 -3.37 1.71
N LEU A 147 -3.77 -4.11 0.65
CA LEU A 147 -2.52 -4.80 0.45
C LEU A 147 -1.61 -3.94 -0.40
N HIS A 148 -0.36 -3.78 0.03
CA HIS A 148 0.63 -2.96 -0.63
C HIS A 148 1.87 -3.79 -0.94
N TYR A 149 2.42 -3.59 -2.14
CA TYR A 149 3.69 -4.13 -2.56
C TYR A 149 4.58 -3.02 -3.10
N TYR A 150 5.86 -3.11 -2.78
CA TYR A 150 6.91 -2.23 -3.28
C TYR A 150 8.16 -3.02 -3.62
N SER A 151 8.89 -2.62 -4.65
CA SER A 151 10.18 -3.25 -5.02
C SER A 151 11.32 -2.94 -4.05
N ASP A 152 11.10 -2.10 -3.05
CA ASP A 152 12.03 -1.79 -1.95
C ASP A 152 11.20 -1.25 -0.76
N ASN A 153 11.84 -0.97 0.37
CA ASN A 153 11.19 -0.42 1.56
C ASN A 153 10.49 0.92 1.27
N PRO A 154 9.17 1.04 1.48
CA PRO A 154 8.40 2.25 1.18
C PRO A 154 8.73 3.45 2.08
N ILE A 155 9.49 3.27 3.16
CA ILE A 155 9.94 4.39 4.02
C ILE A 155 11.02 5.23 3.31
N LYS A 156 11.70 4.67 2.29
CA LYS A 156 12.70 5.40 1.50
C LYS A 156 12.08 6.43 0.55
N GLY A 157 10.78 6.36 0.29
CA GLY A 157 10.09 7.27 -0.61
C GLY A 157 10.26 8.74 -0.23
N GLU A 158 10.43 9.61 -1.21
CA GLU A 158 10.52 11.06 -1.00
C GLU A 158 9.20 11.61 -0.46
N VAL A 159 9.26 12.62 0.41
CA VAL A 159 8.10 13.33 0.98
C VAL A 159 8.12 14.76 0.47
N PHE A 160 7.01 15.23 -0.07
CA PHE A 160 6.96 16.48 -0.86
C PHE A 160 6.21 17.62 -0.15
N ASP A 161 5.40 17.33 0.86
CA ASP A 161 4.55 18.32 1.56
C ASP A 161 5.19 18.84 2.86
N ILE A 162 6.51 18.94 2.89
CA ILE A 162 7.32 19.41 4.03
C ILE A 162 7.15 20.92 4.20
#